data_AF-A0A7W9T328-F1
#
_entry.id   AF-A0A7W9T328-F1
#
_cell.length_a   1.000
_cell.length_b   1.000
_cell.length_c   1.000
_cell.angle_alpha   90.00
_cell.angle_beta   90.00
_cell.angle_gamma   90.00
#
_symmetry.space_group_name_H-M   'P 1'
#
loop_
_entity.id
_entity.type
_entity.pdbx_description
1 polymer ?
#
loop_
_entity_poly.entity_id
_entity_poly.type
_entity_poly.pdbx_seq_one_letter_code
_entity_poly.pdbx_strand_id
1 'polypeptide(L)' 'MMKVVVAAWLTCCLLLTGPLAQACRVCRPRVQAQIHTPDYTTNLLVLLLPVGLVLLIGLGLFFAPALKSRLTPTPRP' A
#
# COMPACT_ATOMS: atom_id res chain seq x y z
N MET A 1 -10.23 11.92 -11.97
CA MET A 1 -9.44 10.67 -11.88
C MET A 1 -7.94 10.90 -12.07
N MET A 2 -7.49 11.55 -13.16
CA MET A 2 -6.05 11.70 -13.46
C MET A 2 -5.22 12.38 -12.35
N LYS A 3 -5.78 13.39 -11.67
CA LYS A 3 -5.12 14.10 -10.55
C LYS A 3 -4.83 13.20 -9.34
N VAL A 4 -5.68 12.21 -9.09
CA VAL A 4 -5.52 11.28 -7.95
C VAL A 4 -4.44 10.24 -8.25
N VAL A 5 -4.37 9.79 -9.51
CA VAL A 5 -3.32 8.86 -9.96
C VAL A 5 -1.95 9.55 -9.89
N VAL A 6 -1.84 10.80 -10.34
CA VAL A 6 -0.60 11.58 -10.29
C VAL A 6 -0.17 11.83 -8.84
N ALA A 7 -1.11 12.18 -7.95
CA ALA A 7 -0.81 12.33 -6.54
C ALA A 7 -0.31 11.02 -5.91
N ALA A 8 -0.98 9.89 -6.16
CA ALA A 8 -0.54 8.59 -5.66
C ALA A 8 0.85 8.20 -6.18
N TRP A 9 1.14 8.50 -7.44
CA TRP A 9 2.44 8.23 -8.05
C TRP A 9 3.55 9.09 -7.43
N LEU A 10 3.29 10.39 -7.22
CA LEU A 10 4.22 11.30 -6.56
C LEU A 10 4.50 10.91 -5.12
N THR A 11 3.46 10.53 -4.36
CA THR A 11 3.62 10.06 -2.98
C THR A 11 4.43 8.76 -2.95
N CYS A 12 4.20 7.84 -3.90
CA CYS A 12 4.97 6.62 -4.05
C CYS A 12 6.45 6.94 -4.32
N CYS A 13 6.75 7.81 -5.28
CA CYS A 13 8.13 8.23 -5.56
C CYS A 13 8.81 8.87 -4.34
N LEU A 14 8.10 9.72 -3.58
CA LEU A 14 8.64 10.33 -2.36
C LEU A 14 8.95 9.32 -1.26
N LEU A 15 8.11 8.28 -1.12
CA LEU A 15 8.31 7.18 -0.17
C LEU A 15 9.50 6.30 -0.56
N LEU A 16 9.76 6.11 -1.86
CA LEU A 16 10.93 5.38 -2.37
C LEU A 16 12.23 6.17 -2.17
N THR A 17 12.18 7.50 -2.21
CA THR A 17 13.31 8.38 -1.86
C THR A 17 13.38 8.59 -0.35
N GLY A 18 13.58 7.52 0.41
CA GLY A 18 13.77 7.60 1.87
C GLY A 18 14.90 8.57 2.25
N PRO A 19 14.89 9.10 3.48
CA PRO A 19 15.82 10.14 3.88
C PRO A 19 17.25 9.60 3.82
N LEU A 20 18.04 10.14 2.88
CA LEU A 20 19.50 10.06 2.85
C LEU A 20 20.05 10.91 4.00
N ALA A 21 19.65 10.60 5.23
CA ALA A 21 20.24 11.16 6.42
C ALA A 21 21.65 10.56 6.54
N GLN A 22 22.64 11.30 6.05
CA GLN A 22 24.05 11.02 6.27
C GLN A 22 24.37 11.22 7.77
N ALA A 23 23.94 10.28 8.60
CA ALA A 23 24.34 10.22 9.99
C ALA A 23 25.81 9.77 10.08
N CYS A 24 26.63 10.50 10.83
CA CYS A 24 28.02 10.14 11.13
C CYS A 24 28.09 8.69 11.63
N ARG A 25 28.91 7.86 10.97
CA ARG A 25 29.07 6.43 11.29
C ARG A 25 29.49 6.16 12.74
N VAL A 26 30.13 7.14 13.39
CA VAL A 26 30.64 7.04 14.77
C VAL A 26 29.55 7.36 15.81
N CYS A 27 28.59 8.22 15.48
CA CYS A 27 27.55 8.66 16.42
C CYS A 27 26.28 7.80 16.36
N ARG A 28 26.13 6.95 15.34
CA ARG A 28 24.98 6.06 15.22
C ARG A 28 25.33 4.70 15.85
N PRO A 29 24.83 4.38 17.06
CA PRO A 29 24.92 3.01 17.55
C PRO A 29 24.33 2.09 16.47
N ARG A 30 25.03 1.01 16.13
CA ARG A 30 24.54 -0.04 15.22
C ARG A 30 23.40 -0.80 15.90
N VAL A 31 22.29 -0.12 16.16
CA VAL A 31 21.00 -0.78 16.28
C VAL A 31 20.67 -1.17 14.85
N GLN A 32 21.08 -2.37 14.44
CA GLN A 32 20.52 -2.98 13.25
C GLN A 32 19.02 -3.01 13.49
N ALA A 33 18.32 -2.05 12.90
CA ALA A 33 16.88 -2.11 12.89
C ALA A 33 16.54 -3.47 12.27
N GLN A 34 15.71 -4.28 12.94
CA GLN A 34 15.32 -5.63 12.48
C GLN A 34 14.66 -5.63 11.08
N ILE A 35 14.53 -4.45 10.48
CA ILE A 35 14.22 -4.13 9.10
C ILE A 35 15.19 -4.78 8.08
N HIS A 36 16.45 -5.03 8.46
CA HIS A 36 17.46 -5.59 7.55
C HIS A 36 17.63 -7.12 7.62
N THR A 37 16.75 -7.83 8.32
CA THR A 37 16.77 -9.30 8.32
C THR A 37 16.16 -9.83 7.01
N PRO A 38 16.62 -10.98 6.49
CA PRO A 38 16.05 -11.55 5.27
C PRO A 38 14.55 -11.85 5.38
N ASP A 39 14.07 -12.10 6.60
CA ASP A 39 12.66 -12.40 6.90
C ASP A 39 11.78 -11.16 7.12
N TYR A 40 12.36 -9.95 7.08
CA TYR A 40 11.63 -8.72 7.39
C TYR A 40 10.43 -8.51 6.47
N THR A 41 10.59 -8.71 5.16
CA THR A 41 9.52 -8.54 4.17
C THR A 41 8.39 -9.54 4.38
N THR A 42 8.73 -10.79 4.72
CA THR A 42 7.76 -11.84 5.03
C THR A 42 6.94 -11.50 6.28
N ASN A 43 7.62 -11.09 7.36
CA ASN A 43 6.95 -10.72 8.61
C ASN A 43 6.07 -9.47 8.43
N LEU A 44 6.56 -8.49 7.67
CA LEU A 44 5.82 -7.28 7.32
C LEU A 44 4.57 -7.64 6.50
N LEU A 45 4.69 -8.53 5.51
CA LEU A 45 3.56 -8.97 4.71
C LEU A 45 2.52 -9.68 5.57
N VAL A 46 2.91 -10.61 6.44
CA VAL A 46 2.00 -11.31 7.35
C VAL A 46 1.25 -10.32 8.24
N LEU A 47 1.92 -9.26 8.70
CA LEU A 47 1.32 -8.24 9.55
C LEU A 47 0.35 -7.33 8.76
N LEU A 48 0.70 -6.93 7.54
CA LEU A 48 -0.11 -6.03 6.73
C LEU A 48 -1.23 -6.73 5.96
N LEU A 49 -1.12 -8.03 5.71
CA LEU A 49 -2.10 -8.83 4.97
C LEU A 49 -3.53 -8.71 5.54
N PRO A 50 -3.78 -8.90 6.85
CA PRO A 50 -5.13 -8.78 7.39
C PRO A 50 -5.70 -7.36 7.22
N VAL A 51 -4.87 -6.34 7.37
CA VAL A 51 -5.29 -4.94 7.20
C VAL A 51 -5.66 -4.67 5.74
N GLY A 52 -4.81 -5.11 4.81
CA GLY A 52 -5.07 -5.00 3.37
C GLY A 52 -6.34 -5.75 2.96
N LEU A 53 -6.58 -6.93 3.52
CA LEU A 53 -7.78 -7.72 3.25
C LEU A 53 -9.05 -6.99 3.70
N VAL A 54 -9.07 -6.45 4.91
CA VAL A 54 -10.21 -5.68 5.43
C VAL A 54 -10.49 -4.45 4.56
N LEU A 55 -9.44 -3.74 4.14
CA LEU A 55 -9.58 -2.58 3.25
C LEU A 55 -10.16 -2.96 1.88
N LEU A 56 -9.68 -4.06 1.29
CA LEU A 56 -10.19 -4.56 0.01
C LEU A 56 -11.65 -5.01 0.09
N ILE A 57 -12.02 -5.72 1.17
CA ILE A 57 -13.41 -6.13 1.40
C ILE A 57 -14.30 -4.90 1.57
N GLY A 58 -13.89 -3.94 2.41
CA GLY A 58 -14.64 -2.70 2.61
C GLY A 58 -14.85 -1.93 1.31
N LEU A 59 -13.80 -1.83 0.48
CA LEU A 59 -13.87 -1.20 -0.84
C LEU A 59 -14.84 -1.95 -1.78
N GLY A 60 -14.76 -3.28 -1.80
CA GLY A 60 -15.64 -4.13 -2.59
C GLY A 60 -17.11 -3.97 -2.22
N LEU A 61 -17.41 -3.94 -0.91
CA LEU A 61 -18.77 -3.72 -0.41
C LEU A 61 -19.26 -2.31 -0.73
N PHE A 62 -18.40 -1.30 -0.61
CA PHE A 62 -18.74 0.09 -0.95
C PHE A 62 -19.11 0.24 -2.43
N PHE A 63 -18.38 -0.40 -3.35
CA PHE A 63 -18.64 -0.35 -4.78
C PHE A 63 -19.60 -1.43 -5.30
N ALA A 64 -20.04 -2.36 -4.46
CA ALA A 64 -20.95 -3.45 -4.83
C ALA A 64 -22.18 -3.02 -5.66
N PRO A 65 -22.91 -1.93 -5.33
CA PRO A 65 -24.06 -1.51 -6.14
C PRO A 65 -23.66 -1.00 -7.54
N ALA A 66 -22.51 -0.35 -7.69
CA ALA A 66 -22.00 0.11 -8.98
C ALA A 66 -21.44 -1.04 -9.84
N LEU A 67 -20.88 -2.07 -9.21
CA LEU A 67 -20.46 -3.30 -9.87
C LEU A 67 -21.67 -4.11 -10.36
N LYS A 68 -22.72 -4.22 -9.53
CA LYS A 68 -23.93 -4.97 -9.85
C LYS A 68 -24.64 -4.42 -11.10
N SER A 69 -24.75 -3.10 -11.21
CA SER A 69 -25.40 -2.45 -12.38
C SER A 69 -24.64 -2.64 -13.69
N ARG A 70 -23.32 -2.87 -13.65
CA ARG A 70 -22.53 -3.17 -14.85
C ARG A 70 -22.52 -4.64 -15.24
N LEU A 71 -22.85 -5.53 -14.31
CA LEU A 71 -22.82 -6.98 -14.51
C LEU A 71 -24.17 -7.58 -14.88
N THR A 72 -25.28 -6.88 -14.63
CA THR A 72 -26.60 -7.28 -15.12
C THR A 72 -26.78 -6.87 -16.59
N PRO A 73 -26.85 -7.82 -17.55
CA PRO A 73 -27.27 -7.50 -18.91
C PRO A 73 -28.73 -7.03 -18.85
N THR A 74 -28.97 -5.79 -19.25
CA THR A 74 -30.32 -5.25 -19.42
C THR A 74 -31.08 -6.16 -20.39
N PRO A 75 -32.22 -6.77 -20.01
CA PRO A 75 -33.09 -7.42 -20.99
C PRO A 75 -33.61 -6.29 -21.88
N ARG A 76 -33.22 -6.29 -23.15
CA ARG A 76 -33.83 -5.41 -24.15
C ARG A 76 -35.26 -5.92 -24.40
N PRO A 77 -36.28 -5.04 -24.41
CA PRO A 77 -37.64 -5.41 -24.82
C PRO A 77 -37.69 -5.80 -26.30
#